data_AF-A0A8S1PHU7-F1
#
_entry.id   AF-A0A8S1PHU7-F1
#
_cell.length_a   1.000
_cell.length_b   1.000
_cell.length_c   1.000
_cell.angle_alpha   90.00
_cell.angle_beta   90.00
_cell.angle_gamma   90.00
#
_symmetry.space_group_name_H-M   'P 1'
#
loop_
_entity.id
_entity.type
_entity.pdbx_description
1 polymer ?
#
loop_
_entity_poly.entity_id
_entity_poly.type
_entity_poly.pdbx_seq_one_letter_code
_entity_poly.pdbx_strand_id
1 'polypeptide(L)'
;MYQPIQLNCQNPKKGYLIQRGISKASENPKERQSFADYVNSLSESQQQLHTHNKSPRKESVPKRNPTLPKLELPSPDIMNKRFVVNIGKCPINNFQSPIYRSNLVQSNQNQFHNIQSPRHHSFETRKSLIPQQRLLPIHRTSVNNISGRSVRDDDMSLFYYKMGGAEIVDQLNEEFHNYSIQHQMIQKIDDLERYKQRFKTFLEYIMGKPIFYNLEQLKEKHKDLGLKNKDFNQFKNYLITCFLKVNKGQLDFVFEFSSMIEQYRYCIINSDTPFAIIYNQRTEKLNTKDVPDAILSLAQSSYQKIFQDNSLAPYFIGIEIKQQARKLGKILSQLMAWEQTNDQVLIEMRQSHKGMHLTNVHFTLFKQHLIESMRQLNIQEKQIELVTSRMDGYRSYIINQDSLLDYYGEQSSFLQVQQKKYVQLLKRDVRMQNYPIYAIERHSQFILKYLTHQHLPTLTKNDLWTIHSKYNISIEWIDSFRDNFFHLIKSLNLNDLIIQDYEDIWYKLRKNLTQYHSIESRIGKKKVDLVIAKVQIKLQDNENYTEYFKNANYQMNLHLQRIIAFILTDIHIYNSNDLKVIHQSLKIRESTFNLFVQFLKNAMQEEAISSSLIAQAEQICNYYKKCVCT
;
A
#
# COMPACT_ATOMS: atom_id res chain seq x y z
N MET A 1 -29.78 -31.68 26.80
CA MET A 1 -31.24 -31.51 26.98
C MET A 1 -31.59 -30.10 26.57
N TYR A 2 -32.20 -29.98 25.40
CA TYR A 2 -32.49 -28.72 24.71
C TYR A 2 -33.92 -28.28 25.06
N GLN A 3 -34.11 -27.03 25.50
CA GLN A 3 -35.42 -26.37 25.48
C GLN A 3 -35.53 -25.48 24.24
N PRO A 4 -36.70 -25.46 23.56
CA PRO A 4 -36.89 -24.71 22.33
C PRO A 4 -37.45 -23.31 22.62
N ILE A 5 -37.00 -22.31 21.85
CA ILE A 5 -37.68 -21.01 21.76
C ILE A 5 -38.33 -20.94 20.38
N GLN A 6 -39.65 -20.78 20.39
CA GLN A 6 -40.52 -20.64 19.22
C GLN A 6 -40.32 -19.27 18.55
N LEU A 7 -40.11 -19.28 17.23
CA LEU A 7 -40.21 -18.09 16.38
C LEU A 7 -41.61 -18.05 15.78
N ASN A 8 -42.35 -16.98 16.11
CA ASN A 8 -43.70 -16.75 15.62
C ASN A 8 -43.62 -15.97 14.30
N CYS A 9 -44.00 -16.63 13.20
CA CYS A 9 -44.16 -16.05 11.87
C CYS A 9 -45.65 -15.94 11.55
N GLN A 10 -46.13 -14.72 11.25
CA GLN A 10 -47.32 -14.34 10.44
C GLN A 10 -47.49 -12.81 10.64
N ASN A 11 -47.74 -11.95 9.66
CA ASN A 11 -48.44 -12.09 8.38
C ASN A 11 -48.02 -10.96 7.40
N PRO A 12 -48.26 -11.11 6.07
CA PRO A 12 -47.86 -10.18 5.02
C PRO A 12 -49.00 -9.24 4.56
N LYS A 13 -48.65 -8.31 3.66
CA LYS A 13 -49.50 -7.45 2.81
C LYS A 13 -49.94 -6.10 3.42
N LYS A 14 -49.37 -5.03 2.87
CA LYS A 14 -50.09 -3.87 2.29
C LYS A 14 -49.09 -2.99 1.55
N GLY A 15 -49.19 -2.96 0.22
CA GLY A 15 -48.62 -1.90 -0.60
C GLY A 15 -49.63 -0.77 -0.76
N TYR A 16 -49.15 0.48 -0.82
CA TYR A 16 -49.75 1.64 -1.48
C TYR A 16 -48.62 2.69 -1.58
N LEU A 17 -48.22 3.08 -2.79
CA LEU A 17 -48.68 4.24 -3.58
C LEU A 17 -47.94 5.54 -3.19
N ILE A 18 -47.00 5.94 -4.04
CA ILE A 18 -46.28 7.22 -3.97
C ILE A 18 -47.20 8.29 -4.56
N GLN A 19 -47.73 9.17 -3.71
CA GLN A 19 -48.33 10.44 -4.13
C GLN A 19 -47.27 11.55 -4.06
N ARG A 20 -47.05 12.21 -5.20
CA ARG A 20 -46.35 13.50 -5.28
C ARG A 20 -47.30 14.60 -4.80
N GLY A 21 -46.94 15.30 -3.73
CA GLY A 21 -47.58 16.54 -3.30
C GLY A 21 -46.70 17.74 -3.62
N ILE A 22 -47.27 18.69 -4.37
CA ILE A 22 -46.76 20.05 -4.58
C ILE A 22 -47.49 20.98 -3.59
N SER A 23 -46.75 21.92 -2.98
CA SER A 23 -47.15 23.20 -2.35
C SER A 23 -46.36 23.41 -1.04
N LYS A 24 -45.97 24.60 -0.58
CA LYS A 24 -46.08 25.99 -1.02
C LYS A 24 -45.04 26.78 -0.20
N ALA A 25 -44.60 27.91 -0.73
CA ALA A 25 -43.76 28.88 -0.03
C ALA A 25 -44.47 29.48 1.20
N SER A 26 -43.70 29.70 2.27
CA SER A 26 -44.01 30.71 3.29
C SER A 26 -42.72 31.41 3.72
N GLU A 27 -42.65 32.70 3.42
CA GLU A 27 -41.64 33.63 3.90
C GLU A 27 -41.84 33.94 5.39
N ASN A 28 -40.78 33.86 6.20
CA ASN A 28 -40.27 35.01 6.96
C ASN A 28 -38.96 34.68 7.69
N PRO A 29 -38.05 35.66 7.83
CA PRO A 29 -36.65 35.44 8.18
C PRO A 29 -36.48 35.37 9.70
N LYS A 30 -35.76 34.36 10.20
CA LYS A 30 -35.22 34.40 11.57
C LYS A 30 -33.77 34.88 11.52
N GLU A 31 -33.57 36.02 12.16
CA GLU A 31 -32.29 36.65 12.45
C GLU A 31 -31.26 35.63 12.95
N ARG A 32 -30.04 35.73 12.44
CA ARG A 32 -28.92 34.91 12.87
C ARG A 32 -28.56 35.28 14.30
N GLN A 33 -28.81 34.37 15.23
CA GLN A 33 -28.26 34.40 16.59
C GLN A 33 -26.73 34.53 16.51
N SER A 34 -26.14 35.48 17.25
CA SER A 34 -24.70 35.60 17.33
C SER A 34 -24.12 34.47 18.17
N PHE A 35 -22.83 34.13 17.98
CA PHE A 35 -22.14 33.13 18.79
C PHE A 35 -22.17 33.47 20.30
N ALA A 36 -22.20 34.76 20.64
CA ALA A 36 -22.35 35.21 22.02
C ALA A 36 -23.72 34.85 22.61
N ASP A 37 -24.79 34.96 21.81
CA ASP A 37 -26.15 34.61 22.24
C ASP A 37 -26.32 33.09 22.42
N TYR A 38 -25.63 32.30 21.58
CA TYR A 38 -25.57 30.84 21.71
C TYR A 38 -24.87 30.42 23.01
N VAL A 39 -23.71 31.01 23.33
CA VAL A 39 -22.94 30.70 24.54
C VAL A 39 -23.71 31.07 25.82
N ASN A 40 -24.48 32.16 25.78
CA ASN A 40 -25.32 32.60 26.89
C ASN A 40 -26.61 31.78 27.04
N SER A 41 -26.96 30.96 26.06
CA SER A 41 -28.15 30.07 26.10
C SER A 41 -27.87 28.65 26.63
N LEU A 42 -26.60 28.34 26.92
CA LEU A 42 -26.19 27.04 27.47
C LEU A 42 -26.50 26.96 28.98
N SER A 43 -26.89 25.78 29.46
CA SER A 43 -27.15 25.56 30.89
C SER A 43 -25.87 25.70 31.73
N GLU A 44 -25.98 26.07 33.02
CA GLU A 44 -24.82 26.22 33.93
C GLU A 44 -23.89 24.98 33.95
N SER A 45 -24.44 23.78 33.77
CA SER A 45 -23.69 22.53 33.66
C SER A 45 -22.81 22.42 32.40
N GLN A 46 -23.17 23.12 31.32
CA GLN A 46 -22.41 23.17 30.07
C GLN A 46 -21.38 24.31 30.06
N GLN A 47 -21.58 25.35 30.86
CA GLN A 47 -20.61 26.45 31.03
C GLN A 47 -19.43 26.05 31.93
N GLN A 48 -19.63 25.15 32.90
CA GLN A 48 -18.59 24.70 33.83
C GLN A 48 -17.52 23.79 33.20
N LEU A 49 -17.80 23.16 32.05
CA LEU A 49 -16.83 22.36 31.29
C LEU A 49 -15.76 23.21 30.56
N HIS A 50 -15.93 24.53 30.49
CA HIS A 50 -15.02 25.44 29.80
C HIS A 50 -14.12 26.29 30.72
N THR A 51 -14.24 26.20 32.04
CA THR A 51 -13.50 27.11 32.96
C THR A 51 -12.51 26.45 33.93
N HIS A 52 -12.32 25.12 33.90
CA HIS A 52 -11.28 24.49 34.74
C HIS A 52 -9.93 24.40 34.02
N ASN A 53 -9.20 25.52 34.03
CA ASN A 53 -7.75 25.56 34.18
C ASN A 53 -7.28 27.01 34.36
N LYS A 54 -7.39 27.54 35.59
CA LYS A 54 -6.62 28.70 36.04
C LYS A 54 -5.91 28.34 37.33
N SER A 55 -4.58 28.24 37.26
CA SER A 55 -3.66 28.23 38.40
C SER A 55 -2.99 29.62 38.49
N PRO A 56 -2.50 30.06 39.66
CA PRO A 56 -2.45 31.48 40.01
C PRO A 56 -1.28 32.25 39.39
N ARG A 57 -1.58 33.53 39.11
CA ARG A 57 -0.65 34.59 38.70
C ARG A 57 0.55 34.70 39.65
N LYS A 58 1.75 34.74 39.07
CA LYS A 58 2.82 35.66 39.48
C LYS A 58 3.27 36.50 38.27
N GLU A 59 3.28 37.80 38.49
CA GLU A 59 3.83 38.89 37.67
C GLU A 59 5.33 38.61 37.34
N SER A 60 5.99 39.07 36.28
CA SER A 60 5.74 40.06 35.22
C SER A 60 6.80 39.90 34.09
N VAL A 61 6.55 40.54 32.93
CA VAL A 61 7.49 41.05 31.88
C VAL A 61 7.20 40.49 30.47
N PRO A 62 7.04 41.36 29.43
CA PRO A 62 6.49 40.98 28.13
C PRO A 62 7.56 40.67 27.08
N LYS A 63 7.36 39.60 26.28
CA LYS A 63 7.92 39.49 24.94
C LYS A 63 6.82 39.06 23.96
N ARG A 64 6.62 39.90 22.94
CA ARG A 64 5.66 39.73 21.85
C ARG A 64 5.93 38.41 21.10
N ASN A 65 4.93 37.54 21.01
CA ASN A 65 4.85 36.49 20.00
C ASN A 65 3.97 36.96 18.83
N PRO A 66 4.26 36.53 17.60
CA PRO A 66 3.54 36.97 16.40
C PRO A 66 2.12 36.39 16.35
N THR A 67 1.18 37.20 15.88
CA THR A 67 -0.19 36.81 15.57
C THR A 67 -0.21 35.74 14.48
N LEU A 68 -0.84 34.60 14.76
CA LEU A 68 -1.18 33.57 13.77
C LEU A 68 -2.04 34.18 12.64
N PRO A 69 -1.84 33.79 11.38
CA PRO A 69 -2.68 34.27 10.28
C PRO A 69 -4.12 33.77 10.45
N LYS A 70 -5.09 34.68 10.30
CA LYS A 70 -6.50 34.33 10.24
C LYS A 70 -6.73 33.42 9.02
N LEU A 71 -7.12 32.17 9.28
CA LEU A 71 -7.63 31.26 8.25
C LEU A 71 -8.99 31.77 7.77
N GLU A 72 -9.06 32.24 6.52
CA GLU A 72 -10.34 32.45 5.84
C GLU A 72 -10.99 31.09 5.59
N LEU A 73 -12.18 30.89 6.13
CA LEU A 73 -12.97 29.68 5.89
C LEU A 73 -13.42 29.64 4.42
N PRO A 74 -13.11 28.57 3.66
CA PRO A 74 -13.60 28.45 2.30
C PRO A 74 -15.11 28.18 2.27
N SER A 75 -15.76 28.65 1.20
CA SER A 75 -17.18 28.46 0.90
C SER A 75 -17.63 26.98 1.08
N PRO A 76 -18.83 26.73 1.65
CA PRO A 76 -19.35 25.38 1.91
C PRO A 76 -19.50 24.51 0.65
N ASP A 77 -19.64 25.09 -0.55
CA ASP A 77 -19.72 24.33 -1.81
C ASP A 77 -18.38 23.72 -2.25
N ILE A 78 -17.27 24.16 -1.67
CA ILE A 78 -15.92 23.68 -1.97
C ILE A 78 -15.55 22.47 -1.09
N MET A 79 -16.20 22.26 0.06
CA MET A 79 -15.86 21.18 1.01
C MET A 79 -16.34 19.79 0.56
N ASN A 80 -17.43 19.70 -0.21
CA ASN A 80 -17.96 18.42 -0.69
C ASN A 80 -17.17 17.83 -1.88
N LYS A 81 -16.34 18.63 -2.57
CA LYS A 81 -15.59 18.18 -3.76
C LYS A 81 -14.12 17.82 -3.47
N ARG A 82 -13.57 18.19 -2.31
CA ARG A 82 -12.12 18.13 -2.02
C ARG A 82 -11.55 16.78 -1.56
N PHE A 83 -12.35 15.72 -1.53
CA PHE A 83 -11.89 14.38 -1.13
C PHE A 83 -12.48 13.25 -1.99
N VAL A 84 -12.90 13.55 -3.22
CA VAL A 84 -13.37 12.53 -4.16
C VAL A 84 -12.17 12.05 -4.96
N VAL A 85 -11.47 11.03 -4.45
CA VAL A 85 -10.70 10.13 -5.33
C VAL A 85 -11.77 9.35 -6.09
N ASN A 86 -11.97 9.67 -7.36
CA ASN A 86 -12.93 8.96 -8.19
C ASN A 86 -12.24 7.69 -8.70
N ILE A 87 -12.13 6.70 -7.81
CA ILE A 87 -11.50 5.42 -8.12
C ILE A 87 -12.33 4.75 -9.21
N GLY A 88 -11.75 4.65 -10.41
CA GLY A 88 -12.32 3.95 -11.54
C GLY A 88 -12.76 2.55 -11.14
N LYS A 89 -14.03 2.23 -11.41
CA LYS A 89 -14.58 0.89 -11.23
C LYS A 89 -13.94 -0.04 -12.25
N CYS A 90 -13.27 -1.11 -11.81
CA CYS A 90 -13.36 -2.36 -12.58
C CYS A 90 -14.83 -2.82 -12.48
N PRO A 91 -15.55 -3.02 -13.58
CA PRO A 91 -16.93 -3.45 -13.51
C PRO A 91 -16.97 -4.91 -13.07
N ILE A 92 -17.36 -5.16 -11.82
CA ILE A 92 -18.00 -6.42 -11.43
C ILE A 92 -19.37 -6.41 -12.11
N ASN A 93 -19.41 -6.80 -13.39
CA ASN A 93 -20.67 -6.89 -14.12
C ASN A 93 -21.41 -8.16 -13.69
N ASN A 94 -22.56 -7.94 -13.06
CA ASN A 94 -23.59 -8.93 -12.78
C ASN A 94 -24.06 -9.57 -14.09
N PHE A 95 -23.59 -10.77 -14.41
CA PHE A 95 -24.29 -11.64 -15.36
C PHE A 95 -25.31 -12.47 -14.59
N GLN A 96 -26.57 -12.06 -14.66
CA GLN A 96 -27.68 -12.96 -14.41
C GLN A 96 -27.70 -13.98 -15.55
N SER A 97 -27.58 -15.25 -15.21
CA SER A 97 -27.60 -16.39 -16.13
C SER A 97 -28.97 -16.53 -16.79
N PRO A 98 -29.06 -16.74 -18.12
CA PRO A 98 -30.20 -17.42 -18.70
C PRO A 98 -30.06 -18.92 -18.42
N ILE A 99 -31.13 -19.50 -17.89
CA ILE A 99 -31.31 -20.94 -17.70
C ILE A 99 -31.18 -21.62 -19.06
N TYR A 100 -30.06 -22.32 -19.31
CA TYR A 100 -29.89 -23.16 -20.48
C TYR A 100 -30.50 -24.53 -20.22
N ARG A 101 -31.60 -24.84 -20.92
CA ARG A 101 -32.10 -26.21 -21.09
C ARG A 101 -31.38 -26.83 -22.29
N SER A 102 -30.90 -28.05 -22.10
CA SER A 102 -30.36 -28.94 -23.13
C SER A 102 -31.43 -29.22 -24.19
N ASN A 103 -31.07 -29.14 -25.47
CA ASN A 103 -31.72 -29.93 -26.51
C ASN A 103 -30.73 -30.37 -27.58
N LEU A 104 -30.97 -31.60 -28.00
CA LEU A 104 -30.20 -32.48 -28.87
C LEU A 104 -30.68 -32.36 -30.33
N VAL A 105 -29.79 -32.76 -31.25
CA VAL A 105 -30.00 -33.19 -32.66
C VAL A 105 -30.40 -32.12 -33.72
N GLN A 106 -29.54 -31.86 -34.71
CA GLN A 106 -29.52 -32.51 -36.04
C GLN A 106 -28.57 -31.80 -37.03
N SER A 107 -27.94 -32.65 -37.84
CA SER A 107 -27.09 -32.39 -39.01
C SER A 107 -27.78 -31.61 -40.12
N ASN A 108 -27.02 -30.81 -40.90
CA ASN A 108 -26.98 -30.94 -42.35
C ASN A 108 -25.86 -30.16 -43.05
N GLN A 109 -25.35 -30.78 -44.12
CA GLN A 109 -24.33 -30.35 -45.06
C GLN A 109 -24.91 -29.42 -46.16
N ASN A 110 -24.03 -28.65 -46.82
CA ASN A 110 -23.96 -28.31 -48.28
C ASN A 110 -23.25 -26.95 -48.46
N GLN A 111 -22.04 -26.86 -49.05
CA GLN A 111 -21.62 -26.93 -50.47
C GLN A 111 -21.95 -25.69 -51.33
N PHE A 112 -20.86 -24.98 -51.70
CA PHE A 112 -20.47 -24.20 -52.90
C PHE A 112 -21.49 -23.55 -53.86
N HIS A 113 -21.22 -22.30 -54.28
CA HIS A 113 -20.76 -21.99 -55.66
C HIS A 113 -20.31 -20.52 -55.88
N ASN A 114 -19.28 -20.38 -56.73
CA ASN A 114 -18.71 -19.17 -57.35
C ASN A 114 -19.62 -18.55 -58.42
N ILE A 115 -19.56 -17.23 -58.62
CA ILE A 115 -19.83 -16.56 -59.92
C ILE A 115 -18.83 -15.42 -60.14
N GLN A 116 -18.26 -15.38 -61.35
CA GLN A 116 -17.27 -14.43 -61.88
C GLN A 116 -17.91 -13.26 -62.66
N SER A 117 -17.14 -12.17 -62.78
CA SER A 117 -16.98 -11.24 -63.94
C SER A 117 -18.06 -10.16 -64.21
N PRO A 118 -17.82 -9.14 -65.08
CA PRO A 118 -16.56 -8.50 -65.52
C PRO A 118 -16.57 -6.95 -65.66
N ARG A 119 -15.36 -6.38 -65.79
CA ARG A 119 -14.85 -5.23 -66.60
C ARG A 119 -15.77 -4.09 -67.09
N HIS A 120 -15.27 -2.84 -67.02
CA HIS A 120 -15.10 -1.95 -68.19
C HIS A 120 -14.14 -0.74 -67.94
N HIS A 121 -13.48 -0.31 -69.02
CA HIS A 121 -12.39 0.66 -69.19
C HIS A 121 -12.85 2.10 -69.52
N SER A 122 -11.88 3.05 -69.48
CA SER A 122 -11.62 4.21 -70.40
C SER A 122 -11.84 5.62 -69.82
N PHE A 123 -10.77 6.43 -69.64
CA PHE A 123 -10.06 7.41 -70.52
C PHE A 123 -10.44 8.89 -70.20
N GLU A 124 -9.53 9.63 -69.55
CA GLU A 124 -8.75 10.80 -70.04
C GLU A 124 -9.49 12.14 -70.19
N THR A 125 -9.05 13.19 -69.47
CA THR A 125 -8.41 14.38 -70.05
C THR A 125 -7.89 15.38 -68.99
N ARG A 126 -6.81 16.07 -69.38
CA ARG A 126 -5.98 17.03 -68.63
C ARG A 126 -6.72 18.34 -68.28
N LYS A 127 -6.32 18.98 -67.17
CA LYS A 127 -5.78 20.35 -67.14
C LYS A 127 -5.21 20.71 -65.76
N SER A 128 -4.02 21.30 -65.80
CA SER A 128 -3.23 21.86 -64.71
C SER A 128 -3.92 23.01 -63.97
N LEU A 129 -3.71 23.12 -62.66
CA LEU A 129 -3.40 24.35 -61.91
C LEU A 129 -3.17 24.00 -60.43
N ILE A 130 -2.02 24.45 -59.89
CA ILE A 130 -1.63 24.37 -58.46
C ILE A 130 -2.49 25.38 -57.68
N PRO A 131 -3.14 25.02 -56.55
CA PRO A 131 -2.62 25.47 -55.24
C PRO A 131 -2.95 24.61 -54.01
N GLN A 132 -2.02 24.65 -53.04
CA GLN A 132 -2.22 24.51 -51.59
C GLN A 132 -2.95 23.26 -51.06
N GLN A 133 -2.17 22.27 -50.63
CA GLN A 133 -2.67 21.15 -49.82
C GLN A 133 -3.04 21.62 -48.40
N ARG A 134 -4.32 21.94 -48.21
CA ARG A 134 -5.02 21.66 -46.94
C ARG A 134 -5.31 20.17 -46.91
N LEU A 135 -4.78 19.48 -45.90
CA LEU A 135 -5.07 18.07 -45.66
C LEU A 135 -6.57 17.91 -45.34
N LEU A 136 -7.30 17.29 -46.28
CA LEU A 136 -8.65 16.79 -46.08
C LEU A 136 -8.62 15.39 -45.44
N PRO A 137 -9.70 14.97 -44.75
CA PRO A 137 -9.74 13.75 -43.96
C PRO A 137 -9.66 12.50 -44.84
N ILE A 138 -8.80 11.56 -44.47
CA ILE A 138 -8.70 10.26 -45.11
C ILE A 138 -10.02 9.49 -44.88
N HIS A 139 -10.71 9.20 -45.98
CA HIS A 139 -11.84 8.27 -46.04
C HIS A 139 -11.41 6.88 -45.53
N ARG A 140 -12.06 6.43 -44.44
CA ARG A 140 -12.03 5.04 -44.01
C ARG A 140 -12.72 4.18 -45.07
N THR A 141 -11.98 3.30 -45.73
CA THR A 141 -12.56 2.16 -46.45
C THR A 141 -13.19 1.21 -45.44
N SER A 142 -14.50 1.01 -45.57
CA SER A 142 -15.31 0.08 -44.78
C SER A 142 -14.87 -1.37 -45.02
N VAL A 143 -14.32 -2.00 -43.98
CA VAL A 143 -14.19 -3.45 -43.92
C VAL A 143 -15.52 -4.02 -43.44
N ASN A 144 -16.14 -4.83 -44.30
CA ASN A 144 -17.40 -5.52 -44.02
C ASN A 144 -17.23 -6.55 -42.90
N ASN A 145 -18.09 -6.39 -41.90
CA ASN A 145 -18.61 -7.35 -40.93
C ASN A 145 -18.22 -8.83 -41.10
N ILE A 146 -17.33 -9.29 -40.21
CA ILE A 146 -17.42 -10.63 -39.60
C ILE A 146 -17.44 -10.41 -38.09
N SER A 147 -18.43 -11.02 -37.44
CA SER A 147 -18.72 -11.02 -36.00
C SER A 147 -17.47 -11.05 -35.11
N GLY A 148 -16.97 -9.88 -34.75
CA GLY A 148 -16.01 -9.68 -33.67
C GLY A 148 -16.51 -8.54 -32.82
N ARG A 149 -16.82 -8.80 -31.54
CA ARG A 149 -17.02 -7.71 -30.58
C ARG A 149 -15.72 -6.90 -30.60
N SER A 150 -15.79 -5.70 -31.16
CA SER A 150 -14.72 -4.70 -31.05
C SER A 150 -14.41 -4.55 -29.57
N VAL A 151 -13.23 -5.04 -29.16
CA VAL A 151 -12.63 -4.74 -27.87
C VAL A 151 -12.64 -3.22 -27.75
N ARG A 152 -13.28 -2.67 -26.71
CA ARG A 152 -13.40 -1.21 -26.57
C ARG A 152 -12.00 -0.66 -26.24
N ASP A 153 -11.72 0.61 -26.58
CA ASP A 153 -10.42 1.23 -26.26
C ASP A 153 -10.09 1.15 -24.76
N ASP A 154 -11.11 1.13 -23.89
CA ASP A 154 -10.97 0.91 -22.44
C ASP A 154 -10.41 -0.48 -22.08
N ASP A 155 -10.76 -1.51 -22.84
CA ASP A 155 -10.31 -2.89 -22.60
C ASP A 155 -8.81 -3.05 -22.91
N MET A 156 -8.27 -2.31 -23.88
CA MET A 156 -6.83 -2.34 -24.24
C MET A 156 -5.92 -1.84 -23.10
N SER A 157 -6.47 -1.16 -22.10
CA SER A 157 -5.74 -0.72 -20.90
C SER A 157 -5.48 -1.86 -19.90
N LEU A 158 -6.16 -3.00 -20.03
CA LEU A 158 -5.98 -4.14 -19.14
C LEU A 158 -4.60 -4.76 -19.35
N PHE A 159 -3.99 -5.20 -18.25
CA PHE A 159 -2.68 -5.83 -18.25
C PHE A 159 -2.61 -7.02 -19.22
N TYR A 160 -3.68 -7.80 -19.32
CA TYR A 160 -3.83 -8.87 -20.31
C TYR A 160 -3.47 -8.42 -21.74
N TYR A 161 -4.07 -7.32 -22.22
CA TYR A 161 -3.82 -6.86 -23.60
C TYR A 161 -2.49 -6.11 -23.72
N LYS A 162 -2.08 -5.34 -22.70
CA LYS A 162 -0.75 -4.71 -22.65
C LYS A 162 0.39 -5.72 -22.82
N MET A 163 0.19 -6.93 -22.30
CA MET A 163 1.16 -8.02 -22.33
C MET A 163 1.14 -8.85 -23.60
N GLY A 164 0.23 -8.62 -24.56
CA GLY A 164 0.11 -9.44 -25.77
C GLY A 164 -1.03 -10.47 -25.73
N GLY A 165 -1.88 -10.44 -24.71
CA GLY A 165 -3.13 -11.20 -24.66
C GLY A 165 -2.94 -12.72 -24.58
N ALA A 166 -3.77 -13.45 -25.31
CA ALA A 166 -3.88 -14.91 -25.23
C ALA A 166 -2.55 -15.63 -25.51
N GLU A 167 -1.78 -15.16 -26.49
CA GLU A 167 -0.51 -15.78 -26.91
C GLU A 167 0.49 -15.82 -25.74
N ILE A 168 0.66 -14.70 -25.05
CA ILE A 168 1.61 -14.59 -23.93
C ILE A 168 1.12 -15.35 -22.71
N VAL A 169 -0.20 -15.38 -22.47
CA VAL A 169 -0.78 -16.24 -21.43
C VAL A 169 -0.58 -17.71 -21.73
N ASP A 170 -0.73 -18.14 -22.99
CA ASP A 170 -0.50 -19.52 -23.40
C ASP A 170 0.96 -19.94 -23.24
N GLN A 171 1.89 -19.10 -23.68
CA GLN A 171 3.32 -19.33 -23.47
C GLN A 171 3.68 -19.39 -21.98
N LEU A 172 3.14 -18.48 -21.16
CA LEU A 172 3.37 -18.47 -19.72
C LEU A 172 2.80 -19.71 -19.03
N ASN A 173 1.60 -20.12 -19.42
CA ASN A 173 0.95 -21.32 -18.91
C ASN A 173 1.75 -22.58 -19.28
N GLU A 174 2.26 -22.66 -20.50
CA GLU A 174 3.11 -23.76 -20.97
C GLU A 174 4.42 -23.84 -20.18
N GLU A 175 5.13 -22.72 -20.08
CA GLU A 175 6.40 -22.64 -19.35
C GLU A 175 6.24 -22.97 -17.86
N PHE A 176 5.18 -22.44 -17.23
CA PHE A 176 4.88 -22.77 -15.84
C PHE A 176 4.48 -24.23 -15.68
N HIS A 177 3.67 -24.78 -16.59
CA HIS A 177 3.23 -26.17 -16.52
C HIS A 177 4.42 -27.14 -16.58
N ASN A 178 5.30 -26.98 -17.59
CA ASN A 178 6.49 -27.81 -17.78
C ASN A 178 7.42 -27.79 -16.56
N TYR A 179 7.46 -26.68 -15.84
CA TYR A 179 8.18 -26.59 -14.58
C TYR A 179 7.41 -27.27 -13.43
N SER A 180 6.13 -26.95 -13.28
CA SER A 180 5.29 -27.37 -12.15
C SER A 180 5.12 -28.88 -12.04
N ILE A 181 5.10 -29.62 -13.15
CA ILE A 181 4.97 -31.09 -13.16
C ILE A 181 6.17 -31.81 -12.53
N GLN A 182 7.28 -31.11 -12.32
CA GLN A 182 8.43 -31.65 -11.59
C GLN A 182 8.23 -31.58 -10.07
N HIS A 183 7.24 -30.82 -9.59
CA HIS A 183 6.98 -30.64 -8.18
C HIS A 183 6.19 -31.81 -7.60
N GLN A 184 6.66 -32.36 -6.48
CA GLN A 184 6.09 -33.57 -5.84
C GLN A 184 4.58 -33.46 -5.54
N MET A 185 4.08 -32.27 -5.20
CA MET A 185 2.63 -32.08 -4.97
C MET A 185 1.81 -32.11 -6.26
N ILE A 186 2.35 -31.61 -7.38
CA ILE A 186 1.64 -31.52 -8.66
C ILE A 186 1.63 -32.87 -9.37
N GLN A 187 2.68 -33.67 -9.21
CA GLN A 187 2.74 -35.05 -9.73
C GLN A 187 1.63 -35.96 -9.22
N LYS A 188 1.02 -35.61 -8.09
CA LYS A 188 -0.10 -36.36 -7.48
C LYS A 188 -1.47 -35.94 -8.04
N ILE A 189 -1.52 -35.01 -8.98
CA ILE A 189 -2.76 -34.58 -9.62
C ILE A 189 -3.08 -35.54 -10.76
N ASP A 190 -4.23 -36.20 -10.70
CA ASP A 190 -4.64 -37.24 -11.67
C ASP A 190 -4.80 -36.71 -13.10
N ASP A 191 -5.24 -35.45 -13.26
CA ASP A 191 -5.53 -34.83 -14.55
C ASP A 191 -4.68 -33.56 -14.74
N LEU A 192 -3.47 -33.76 -15.27
CA LEU A 192 -2.49 -32.70 -15.50
C LEU A 192 -2.94 -31.69 -16.57
N GLU A 193 -3.72 -32.12 -17.56
CA GLU A 193 -4.25 -31.23 -18.60
C GLU A 193 -5.33 -30.31 -18.04
N ARG A 194 -6.25 -30.84 -17.22
CA ARG A 194 -7.24 -30.01 -16.54
C ARG A 194 -6.58 -29.05 -15.54
N TYR A 195 -5.50 -29.46 -14.88
CA TYR A 195 -4.69 -28.57 -14.07
C TYR A 195 -4.12 -27.42 -14.89
N LYS A 196 -3.50 -27.72 -16.04
CA LYS A 196 -2.96 -26.74 -16.99
C LYS A 196 -4.02 -25.76 -17.49
N GLN A 197 -5.21 -26.22 -17.83
CA GLN A 197 -6.32 -25.36 -18.28
C GLN A 197 -6.88 -24.48 -17.16
N ARG A 198 -6.97 -25.01 -15.94
CA ARG A 198 -7.38 -24.22 -14.76
C ARG A 198 -6.38 -23.14 -14.42
N PHE A 199 -5.08 -23.44 -14.55
CA PHE A 199 -4.03 -22.46 -14.32
C PHE A 199 -4.04 -21.37 -15.40
N LYS A 200 -4.24 -21.71 -16.68
CA LYS A 200 -4.50 -20.73 -17.74
C LYS A 200 -5.64 -19.78 -17.38
N THR A 201 -6.77 -20.35 -16.95
CA THR A 201 -7.95 -19.56 -16.56
C THR A 201 -7.63 -18.63 -15.39
N PHE A 202 -6.82 -19.08 -14.43
CA PHE A 202 -6.34 -18.23 -13.35
C PHE A 202 -5.46 -17.09 -13.87
N LEU A 203 -4.49 -17.36 -14.77
CA LEU A 203 -3.64 -16.34 -15.38
C LEU A 203 -4.46 -15.29 -16.14
N GLU A 204 -5.39 -15.72 -16.97
CA GLU A 204 -6.29 -14.83 -17.69
C GLU A 204 -7.07 -13.92 -16.73
N TYR A 205 -7.61 -14.50 -15.64
CA TYR A 205 -8.37 -13.76 -14.65
C TYR A 205 -7.50 -12.74 -13.91
N ILE A 206 -6.35 -13.14 -13.37
CA ILE A 206 -5.51 -12.21 -12.60
C ILE A 206 -4.93 -11.10 -13.47
N MET A 207 -4.70 -11.34 -14.76
CA MET A 207 -4.25 -10.33 -15.73
C MET A 207 -5.38 -9.40 -16.20
N GLY A 208 -6.60 -9.59 -15.68
CA GLY A 208 -7.73 -8.70 -15.91
C GLY A 208 -8.62 -9.07 -17.09
N LYS A 209 -8.44 -10.24 -17.72
CA LYS A 209 -9.40 -10.71 -18.73
C LYS A 209 -10.78 -10.81 -18.07
N PRO A 210 -11.85 -10.30 -18.71
CA PRO A 210 -13.20 -10.28 -18.12
C PRO A 210 -13.83 -11.69 -18.12
N ILE A 211 -13.31 -12.57 -17.27
CA ILE A 211 -13.78 -13.93 -17.07
C ILE A 211 -14.18 -14.15 -15.62
N PHE A 212 -15.12 -15.07 -15.41
CA PHE A 212 -15.52 -15.47 -14.07
C PHE A 212 -14.51 -16.46 -13.49
N TYR A 213 -14.02 -16.18 -12.28
CA TYR A 213 -13.16 -17.08 -11.53
C TYR A 213 -13.66 -17.21 -10.10
N ASN A 214 -13.90 -18.44 -9.65
CA ASN A 214 -14.46 -18.69 -8.32
C ASN A 214 -13.35 -18.72 -7.25
N LEU A 215 -13.20 -17.62 -6.52
CA LEU A 215 -12.22 -17.48 -5.44
C LEU A 215 -12.53 -18.36 -4.21
N GLU A 216 -13.81 -18.63 -3.94
CA GLU A 216 -14.20 -19.55 -2.87
C GLU A 216 -13.71 -20.98 -3.19
N GLN A 217 -13.84 -21.40 -4.45
CA GLN A 217 -13.29 -22.69 -4.89
C GLN A 217 -11.77 -22.73 -4.83
N LEU A 218 -11.09 -21.63 -5.17
CA LEU A 218 -9.64 -21.53 -5.00
C LEU A 218 -9.27 -21.80 -3.53
N LYS A 219 -9.94 -21.14 -2.59
CA LYS A 219 -9.72 -21.33 -1.16
C LYS A 219 -10.03 -22.76 -0.69
N GLU A 220 -11.22 -23.25 -1.02
CA GLU A 220 -11.68 -24.59 -0.66
C GLU A 220 -10.73 -25.69 -1.14
N LYS A 221 -10.06 -25.50 -2.29
CA LYS A 221 -9.07 -26.46 -2.81
C LYS A 221 -7.71 -26.38 -2.12
N HIS A 222 -7.38 -25.27 -1.46
CA HIS A 222 -6.09 -25.07 -0.79
C HIS A 222 -6.17 -25.20 0.74
N LYS A 223 -7.37 -25.14 1.35
CA LYS A 223 -7.58 -25.16 2.80
C LYS A 223 -7.00 -26.38 3.53
N ASP A 224 -6.94 -27.53 2.86
CA ASP A 224 -6.45 -28.77 3.46
C ASP A 224 -4.99 -29.08 3.08
N LEU A 225 -4.35 -28.24 2.25
CA LEU A 225 -2.98 -28.45 1.77
C LEU A 225 -1.91 -27.99 2.77
N GLY A 226 -2.29 -27.30 3.84
CA GLY A 226 -1.37 -26.80 4.87
C GLY A 226 -0.32 -25.80 4.36
N LEU A 227 -0.61 -25.10 3.25
CA LEU A 227 0.35 -24.19 2.60
C LEU A 227 0.67 -22.98 3.48
N LYS A 228 1.96 -22.67 3.59
CA LYS A 228 2.51 -21.57 4.37
C LYS A 228 3.03 -20.46 3.45
N ASN A 229 3.41 -19.33 4.06
CA ASN A 229 4.01 -18.20 3.35
C ASN A 229 5.25 -18.59 2.51
N LYS A 230 6.06 -19.53 3.00
CA LYS A 230 7.24 -20.03 2.27
C LYS A 230 6.85 -20.68 0.94
N ASP A 231 5.80 -21.50 0.95
CA ASP A 231 5.33 -22.23 -0.22
C ASP A 231 4.73 -21.27 -1.27
N PHE A 232 3.93 -20.30 -0.81
CA PHE A 232 3.40 -19.26 -1.70
C PHE A 232 4.52 -18.40 -2.32
N ASN A 233 5.52 -18.00 -1.54
CA ASN A 233 6.64 -17.21 -2.05
C ASN A 233 7.46 -18.00 -3.08
N GLN A 234 7.65 -19.30 -2.86
CA GLN A 234 8.30 -20.18 -3.82
C GLN A 234 7.50 -20.27 -5.13
N PHE A 235 6.19 -20.50 -5.05
CA PHE A 235 5.28 -20.47 -6.20
C PHE A 235 5.38 -19.13 -6.96
N LYS A 236 5.26 -18.01 -6.25
CA LYS A 236 5.31 -16.67 -6.85
C LYS A 236 6.64 -16.42 -7.56
N ASN A 237 7.76 -16.76 -6.93
CA ASN A 237 9.09 -16.60 -7.51
C ASN A 237 9.27 -17.42 -8.80
N TYR A 238 8.74 -18.65 -8.83
CA TYR A 238 8.74 -19.46 -10.04
C TYR A 238 7.89 -18.85 -11.15
N LEU A 239 6.67 -18.41 -10.81
CA LEU A 239 5.79 -17.77 -11.78
C LEU A 239 6.39 -16.48 -12.35
N ILE A 240 7.05 -15.66 -11.52
CA ILE A 240 7.79 -14.48 -11.97
C ILE A 240 8.97 -14.87 -12.89
N THR A 241 9.65 -15.97 -12.62
CA THR A 241 10.77 -16.45 -13.46
C THR A 241 10.26 -16.89 -14.83
N CYS A 242 9.16 -17.64 -14.89
CA CYS A 242 8.50 -18.00 -16.15
C CYS A 242 8.04 -16.74 -16.92
N PHE A 243 7.44 -15.79 -16.21
CA PHE A 243 7.02 -14.51 -16.80
C PHE A 243 8.17 -13.73 -17.40
N LEU A 244 9.31 -13.62 -16.70
CA LEU A 244 10.51 -12.96 -17.23
C LEU A 244 11.03 -13.64 -18.51
N LYS A 245 10.97 -14.97 -18.58
CA LYS A 245 11.39 -15.74 -19.75
C LYS A 245 10.47 -15.46 -20.96
N VAL A 246 9.15 -15.54 -20.76
CA VAL A 246 8.15 -15.31 -21.81
C VAL A 246 8.13 -13.85 -22.26
N ASN A 247 8.22 -12.91 -21.32
CA ASN A 247 8.20 -11.48 -21.60
C ASN A 247 9.56 -10.93 -22.09
N LYS A 248 10.45 -11.80 -22.58
CA LYS A 248 11.78 -11.46 -23.12
C LYS A 248 12.60 -10.54 -22.21
N GLY A 249 12.45 -10.67 -20.89
CA GLY A 249 13.14 -9.87 -19.90
C GLY A 249 12.68 -8.41 -19.77
N GLN A 250 11.54 -8.01 -20.32
CA GLN A 250 11.00 -6.67 -20.08
C GLN A 250 10.55 -6.53 -18.61
N LEU A 251 11.29 -5.71 -17.85
CA LEU A 251 11.11 -5.58 -16.40
C LEU A 251 9.93 -4.70 -16.02
N ASP A 252 9.43 -3.90 -16.96
CA ASP A 252 8.40 -2.89 -16.68
C ASP A 252 7.12 -3.52 -16.10
N PHE A 253 6.76 -4.72 -16.57
CA PHE A 253 5.53 -5.39 -16.18
C PHE A 253 5.68 -6.36 -14.99
N VAL A 254 6.90 -6.66 -14.55
CA VAL A 254 7.15 -7.67 -13.50
C VAL A 254 6.56 -7.25 -12.15
N PHE A 255 6.67 -5.97 -11.82
CA PHE A 255 6.17 -5.42 -10.56
C PHE A 255 4.64 -5.48 -10.50
N GLU A 256 3.98 -5.08 -11.59
CA GLU A 256 2.53 -5.14 -11.73
C GLU A 256 2.05 -6.59 -11.66
N PHE A 257 2.68 -7.49 -12.43
CA PHE A 257 2.38 -8.92 -12.40
C PHE A 257 2.54 -9.56 -11.02
N SER A 258 3.66 -9.27 -10.32
CA SER A 258 3.90 -9.74 -8.95
C SER A 258 2.81 -9.25 -8.00
N SER A 259 2.41 -7.99 -8.11
CA SER A 259 1.31 -7.41 -7.32
C SER A 259 -0.05 -8.05 -7.65
N MET A 260 -0.27 -8.51 -8.89
CA MET A 260 -1.50 -9.23 -9.26
C MET A 260 -1.57 -10.58 -8.54
N ILE A 261 -0.45 -11.31 -8.48
CA ILE A 261 -0.36 -12.60 -7.81
C ILE A 261 -0.52 -12.44 -6.30
N GLU A 262 0.14 -11.43 -5.72
CA GLU A 262 0.18 -11.21 -4.26
C GLU A 262 -1.23 -11.04 -3.64
N GLN A 263 -2.19 -10.49 -4.39
CA GLN A 263 -3.58 -10.30 -3.95
C GLN A 263 -4.26 -11.60 -3.53
N TYR A 264 -3.87 -12.73 -4.14
CA TYR A 264 -4.50 -14.02 -3.89
C TYR A 264 -3.80 -14.84 -2.82
N ARG A 265 -2.78 -14.28 -2.14
CA ARG A 265 -2.02 -14.97 -1.09
C ARG A 265 -2.93 -15.63 -0.06
N TYR A 266 -3.89 -14.89 0.49
CA TYR A 266 -4.77 -15.37 1.56
C TYR A 266 -5.90 -16.29 1.08
N CYS A 267 -6.11 -16.42 -0.24
CA CYS A 267 -6.92 -17.52 -0.79
C CYS A 267 -6.15 -18.85 -0.79
N ILE A 268 -4.81 -18.82 -0.76
CA ILE A 268 -3.97 -20.00 -0.99
C ILE A 268 -3.29 -20.47 0.30
N ILE A 269 -2.86 -19.55 1.17
CA ILE A 269 -2.21 -19.90 2.43
C ILE A 269 -3.24 -20.15 3.53
N ASN A 270 -2.98 -21.17 4.35
CA ASN A 270 -3.81 -21.45 5.53
C ASN A 270 -3.23 -20.69 6.70
N SER A 271 -3.87 -19.57 7.03
CA SER A 271 -3.42 -18.68 8.09
C SER A 271 -4.63 -18.19 8.88
N ASP A 272 -4.58 -18.36 10.21
CA ASP A 272 -5.56 -17.80 11.13
C ASP A 272 -5.19 -16.38 11.58
N THR A 273 -4.34 -15.69 10.81
CA THR A 273 -3.97 -14.32 11.15
C THR A 273 -5.16 -13.39 10.94
N PRO A 274 -5.27 -12.30 11.74
CA PRO A 274 -6.33 -11.31 11.57
C PRO A 274 -6.47 -10.82 10.12
N PHE A 275 -5.37 -10.58 9.39
CA PHE A 275 -5.46 -10.20 7.96
C PHE A 275 -6.07 -11.28 7.08
N ALA A 276 -5.71 -12.54 7.28
CA ALA A 276 -6.29 -13.63 6.51
C ALA A 276 -7.79 -13.76 6.81
N ILE A 277 -8.20 -13.64 8.08
CA ILE A 277 -9.61 -13.65 8.48
C ILE A 277 -10.37 -12.49 7.83
N ILE A 278 -9.84 -11.27 7.90
CA ILE A 278 -10.48 -10.08 7.31
C ILE A 278 -10.55 -10.19 5.78
N TYR A 279 -9.50 -10.68 5.13
CA TYR A 279 -9.48 -10.94 3.70
C TYR A 279 -10.54 -11.97 3.32
N ASN A 280 -10.64 -13.08 4.07
CA ASN A 280 -11.62 -14.14 3.79
C ASN A 280 -13.07 -13.64 3.94
N GLN A 281 -13.35 -12.78 4.91
CA GLN A 281 -14.66 -12.13 5.05
C GLN A 281 -15.06 -11.31 3.81
N ARG A 282 -14.08 -10.77 3.07
CA ARG A 282 -14.30 -10.08 1.79
C ARG A 282 -14.72 -11.06 0.69
N THR A 283 -14.09 -12.22 0.63
CA THR A 283 -14.20 -13.14 -0.51
C THR A 283 -15.31 -14.19 -0.37
N GLU A 284 -15.74 -14.53 0.85
CA GLU A 284 -16.68 -15.65 1.14
C GLU A 284 -18.15 -15.23 1.28
N LYS A 285 -18.41 -13.94 1.41
CA LYS A 285 -19.75 -13.42 1.29
C LYS A 285 -19.76 -12.72 -0.06
N LEU A 286 -20.81 -12.92 -0.85
CA LEU A 286 -21.23 -12.02 -1.95
C LEU A 286 -21.49 -10.61 -1.38
N ASN A 287 -20.47 -10.02 -0.77
CA ASN A 287 -20.54 -8.83 0.03
C ASN A 287 -20.51 -7.72 -1.01
N THR A 288 -21.69 -7.22 -1.33
CA THR A 288 -21.88 -6.04 -2.20
C THR A 288 -21.30 -4.77 -1.57
N LYS A 289 -20.67 -4.86 -0.40
CA LYS A 289 -20.02 -3.76 0.30
C LYS A 289 -18.64 -3.50 -0.27
N ASP A 290 -18.40 -2.25 -0.63
CA ASP A 290 -17.10 -1.74 -1.08
C ASP A 290 -15.93 -1.99 -0.10
N VAL A 291 -16.19 -2.11 1.21
CA VAL A 291 -15.16 -2.27 2.26
C VAL A 291 -15.60 -3.31 3.29
N PRO A 292 -14.74 -4.27 3.68
CA PRO A 292 -15.05 -5.24 4.73
C PRO A 292 -15.35 -4.58 6.08
N ASP A 293 -16.33 -5.11 6.83
CA ASP A 293 -16.78 -4.50 8.10
C ASP A 293 -15.65 -4.38 9.14
N ALA A 294 -14.72 -5.33 9.20
CA ALA A 294 -13.57 -5.27 10.08
C ALA A 294 -12.57 -4.14 9.71
N ILE A 295 -12.35 -3.90 8.41
CA ILE A 295 -11.55 -2.76 7.95
C ILE A 295 -12.26 -1.44 8.23
N LEU A 296 -13.58 -1.40 8.04
CA LEU A 296 -14.36 -0.21 8.35
C LEU A 296 -14.31 0.11 9.85
N SER A 297 -14.41 -0.92 10.70
CA SER A 297 -14.26 -0.78 12.16
C SER A 297 -12.87 -0.27 12.56
N LEU A 298 -11.81 -0.81 11.95
CA LEU A 298 -10.44 -0.30 12.12
C LEU A 298 -10.33 1.18 11.75
N ALA A 299 -10.87 1.56 10.59
CA ALA A 299 -10.84 2.94 10.11
C ALA A 299 -11.67 3.88 11.01
N GLN A 300 -12.83 3.43 11.50
CA GLN A 300 -13.65 4.18 12.46
C GLN A 300 -12.92 4.39 13.79
N SER A 301 -12.33 3.34 14.34
CA SER A 301 -11.53 3.41 15.58
C SER A 301 -10.33 4.36 15.43
N SER A 302 -9.72 4.40 14.24
CA SER A 302 -8.64 5.34 13.93
C SER A 302 -9.15 6.79 13.91
N TYR A 303 -10.27 7.06 13.23
CA TYR A 303 -10.83 8.41 13.18
C TYR A 303 -11.37 8.91 14.52
N GLN A 304 -11.90 8.03 15.36
CA GLN A 304 -12.29 8.41 16.73
C GLN A 304 -11.11 9.02 17.50
N LYS A 305 -9.91 8.44 17.37
CA LYS A 305 -8.70 8.98 17.99
C LYS A 305 -8.23 10.28 17.32
N ILE A 306 -8.26 10.32 15.98
CA ILE A 306 -7.88 11.51 15.21
C ILE A 306 -8.75 12.72 15.54
N PHE A 307 -10.06 12.53 15.73
CA PHE A 307 -10.99 13.61 16.08
C PHE A 307 -10.82 14.11 17.52
N GLN A 308 -10.15 13.32 18.38
CA GLN A 308 -9.79 13.71 19.74
C GLN A 308 -8.38 14.34 19.80
N ASP A 309 -7.60 14.27 18.72
CA ASP A 309 -6.26 14.84 18.64
C ASP A 309 -6.33 16.33 18.27
N ASN A 310 -5.89 17.21 19.17
CA ASN A 310 -5.93 18.66 18.96
C ASN A 310 -5.16 19.14 17.72
N SER A 311 -4.16 18.38 17.25
CA SER A 311 -3.35 18.72 16.09
C SER A 311 -4.02 18.29 14.78
N LEU A 312 -4.84 17.23 14.80
CA LEU A 312 -5.47 16.67 13.61
C LEU A 312 -6.95 17.04 13.48
N ALA A 313 -7.69 17.14 14.59
CA ALA A 313 -9.11 17.45 14.63
C ALA A 313 -9.51 18.69 13.80
N PRO A 314 -8.73 19.79 13.76
CA PRO A 314 -9.07 20.96 12.96
C PRO A 314 -9.25 20.68 11.45
N TYR A 315 -8.58 19.66 10.91
CA TYR A 315 -8.70 19.28 9.50
C TYR A 315 -9.99 18.52 9.17
N PHE A 316 -10.77 18.13 10.18
CA PHE A 316 -11.97 17.30 10.04
C PHE A 316 -13.27 18.00 10.47
N ILE A 317 -13.25 19.33 10.66
CA ILE A 317 -14.44 20.10 11.03
C ILE A 317 -15.51 19.93 9.93
N GLY A 318 -16.72 19.49 10.34
CA GLY A 318 -17.84 19.26 9.42
C GLY A 318 -17.77 17.95 8.63
N ILE A 319 -16.76 17.11 8.85
CA ILE A 319 -16.62 15.80 8.17
C ILE A 319 -17.28 14.69 8.99
N GLU A 320 -18.11 13.88 8.34
CA GLU A 320 -18.71 12.71 8.97
C GLU A 320 -17.69 11.55 9.08
N ILE A 321 -17.44 11.08 10.30
CA ILE A 321 -16.52 9.97 10.60
C ILE A 321 -16.80 8.74 9.73
N LYS A 322 -18.08 8.38 9.54
CA LYS A 322 -18.44 7.17 8.76
C LYS A 322 -18.03 7.27 7.29
N GLN A 323 -18.20 8.45 6.68
CA GLN A 323 -17.82 8.66 5.28
C GLN A 323 -16.30 8.59 5.14
N GLN A 324 -15.59 9.24 6.05
CA GLN A 324 -14.14 9.27 6.02
C GLN A 324 -13.53 7.89 6.32
N ALA A 325 -14.10 7.13 7.25
CA ALA A 325 -13.69 5.77 7.55
C ALA A 325 -13.86 4.83 6.34
N ARG A 326 -14.90 5.01 5.52
CA ARG A 326 -15.05 4.24 4.28
C ARG A 326 -13.92 4.53 3.29
N LYS A 327 -13.50 5.79 3.15
CA LYS A 327 -12.39 6.17 2.27
C LYS A 327 -11.07 5.58 2.74
N LEU A 328 -10.76 5.73 4.03
CA LEU A 328 -9.58 5.11 4.63
C LEU A 328 -9.63 3.59 4.50
N GLY A 329 -10.81 2.96 4.62
CA GLY A 329 -10.96 1.52 4.45
C GLY A 329 -10.58 1.01 3.05
N LYS A 330 -10.84 1.80 1.99
CA LYS A 330 -10.37 1.49 0.62
C LYS A 330 -8.84 1.55 0.55
N ILE A 331 -8.24 2.63 1.08
CA ILE A 331 -6.78 2.78 1.16
C ILE A 331 -6.14 1.65 1.98
N LEU A 332 -6.74 1.25 3.10
CA LEU A 332 -6.24 0.14 3.91
C LEU A 332 -6.28 -1.19 3.14
N SER A 333 -7.31 -1.42 2.33
CA SER A 333 -7.39 -2.62 1.48
C SER A 333 -6.27 -2.65 0.44
N GLN A 334 -5.93 -1.50 -0.13
CA GLN A 334 -4.78 -1.31 -1.02
C GLN A 334 -3.44 -1.54 -0.28
N LEU A 335 -3.25 -0.92 0.89
CA LEU A 335 -2.06 -1.08 1.73
C LEU A 335 -1.88 -2.52 2.23
N MET A 336 -2.95 -3.31 2.34
CA MET A 336 -2.88 -4.74 2.66
C MET A 336 -2.60 -5.63 1.43
N ALA A 337 -2.45 -5.04 0.24
CA ALA A 337 -2.28 -5.70 -1.05
C ALA A 337 -3.49 -6.54 -1.48
N TRP A 338 -4.69 -6.15 -1.07
CA TRP A 338 -5.91 -6.83 -1.51
C TRP A 338 -6.52 -6.16 -2.75
N GLU A 339 -6.05 -4.97 -3.08
CA GLU A 339 -6.44 -4.21 -4.27
C GLU A 339 -5.19 -3.61 -4.88
N GLN A 340 -5.18 -3.49 -6.21
CA GLN A 340 -4.12 -2.77 -6.89
C GLN A 340 -4.23 -1.28 -6.59
N THR A 341 -3.06 -0.67 -6.38
CA THR A 341 -2.90 0.78 -6.43
C THR A 341 -2.25 1.11 -7.76
N ASN A 342 -2.61 2.23 -8.36
CA ASN A 342 -1.87 2.81 -9.48
C ASN A 342 -1.33 4.19 -9.07
N ASP A 343 -0.38 4.70 -9.84
CA ASP A 343 0.23 6.00 -9.56
C ASP A 343 -0.81 7.15 -9.60
N GLN A 344 -1.91 6.99 -10.35
CA GLN A 344 -2.98 7.99 -10.47
C GLN A 344 -3.67 8.26 -9.13
N VAL A 345 -3.88 7.23 -8.29
CA VAL A 345 -4.44 7.39 -6.93
C VAL A 345 -3.57 8.33 -6.09
N LEU A 346 -2.25 8.28 -6.25
CA LEU A 346 -1.32 9.14 -5.51
C LEU A 346 -1.42 10.61 -5.98
N ILE A 347 -1.56 10.83 -7.29
CA ILE A 347 -1.76 12.17 -7.86
C ILE A 347 -3.05 12.79 -7.32
N GLU A 348 -4.16 12.06 -7.35
CA GLU A 348 -5.45 12.52 -6.81
C GLU A 348 -5.38 12.80 -5.30
N MET A 349 -4.64 11.97 -4.58
CA MET A 349 -4.41 12.16 -3.15
C MET A 349 -3.58 13.43 -2.89
N ARG A 350 -2.51 13.70 -3.66
CA ARG A 350 -1.75 14.95 -3.53
C ARG A 350 -2.62 16.17 -3.83
N GLN A 351 -3.40 16.12 -4.90
CA GLN A 351 -4.32 17.20 -5.27
C GLN A 351 -5.32 17.50 -4.15
N SER A 352 -5.84 16.45 -3.49
CA SER A 352 -6.77 16.58 -2.37
C SER A 352 -6.12 17.23 -1.14
N HIS A 353 -4.84 16.98 -0.88
CA HIS A 353 -4.14 17.49 0.32
C HIS A 353 -3.32 18.77 0.10
N LYS A 354 -3.08 19.19 -1.15
CA LYS A 354 -2.20 20.33 -1.51
C LYS A 354 -2.52 21.62 -0.75
N GLY A 355 -3.80 21.91 -0.51
CA GLY A 355 -4.25 23.13 0.20
C GLY A 355 -4.33 23.01 1.72
N MET A 356 -3.96 21.87 2.31
CA MET A 356 -4.09 21.62 3.75
C MET A 356 -2.83 21.94 4.54
N HIS A 357 -1.70 22.18 3.87
CA HIS A 357 -0.41 22.45 4.51
C HIS A 357 -0.02 21.39 5.56
N LEU A 358 -0.36 20.12 5.28
CA LEU A 358 0.03 19.01 6.14
C LEU A 358 1.55 18.88 6.20
N THR A 359 2.05 18.52 7.37
CA THR A 359 3.48 18.38 7.65
C THR A 359 3.79 16.95 8.05
N ASN A 360 5.08 16.61 8.15
CA ASN A 360 5.49 15.30 8.65
C ASN A 360 4.93 14.99 10.04
N VAL A 361 4.78 16.00 10.90
CA VAL A 361 4.17 15.84 12.24
C VAL A 361 2.74 15.32 12.11
N HIS A 362 1.92 15.93 11.26
CA HIS A 362 0.53 15.52 11.05
C HIS A 362 0.45 14.09 10.49
N PHE A 363 1.31 13.74 9.52
CA PHE A 363 1.35 12.40 8.95
C PHE A 363 1.75 11.34 10.00
N THR A 364 2.80 11.60 10.78
CA THR A 364 3.25 10.68 11.84
C THR A 364 2.17 10.50 12.92
N LEU A 365 1.48 11.56 13.34
CA LEU A 365 0.37 11.44 14.31
C LEU A 365 -0.79 10.61 13.74
N PHE A 366 -1.17 10.85 12.47
CA PHE A 366 -2.20 10.06 11.81
C PHE A 366 -1.80 8.58 11.74
N LYS A 367 -0.55 8.29 11.35
CA LYS A 367 0.03 6.94 11.30
C LYS A 367 0.01 6.29 12.70
N GLN A 368 0.34 7.03 13.75
CA GLN A 368 0.31 6.54 15.13
C GLN A 368 -1.09 6.11 15.56
N HIS A 369 -2.13 6.93 15.33
CA HIS A 369 -3.52 6.59 15.66
C HIS A 369 -4.01 5.34 14.93
N LEU A 370 -3.59 5.17 13.67
CA LEU A 370 -3.86 3.96 12.90
C LEU A 370 -3.16 2.73 13.49
N ILE A 371 -1.87 2.84 13.84
CA ILE A 371 -1.10 1.77 14.50
C ILE A 371 -1.77 1.33 15.81
N GLU A 372 -2.16 2.28 16.65
CA GLU A 372 -2.84 1.99 17.92
C GLU A 372 -4.16 1.27 17.71
N SER A 373 -4.92 1.68 16.69
CA SER A 373 -6.18 1.03 16.32
C SER A 373 -5.97 -0.38 15.79
N MET A 374 -4.89 -0.63 15.03
CA MET A 374 -4.53 -1.99 14.59
C MET A 374 -4.13 -2.89 15.76
N ARG A 375 -3.37 -2.36 16.73
CA ARG A 375 -2.99 -3.09 17.96
C ARG A 375 -4.21 -3.45 18.81
N GLN A 376 -5.20 -2.57 18.91
CA GLN A 376 -6.46 -2.85 19.62
C GLN A 376 -7.24 -4.01 18.99
N LEU A 377 -7.05 -4.26 17.69
CA LEU A 377 -7.62 -5.42 16.98
C LEU A 377 -6.71 -6.66 17.01
N ASN A 378 -5.66 -6.66 17.85
CA ASN A 378 -4.68 -7.73 17.95
C ASN A 378 -4.00 -8.09 16.62
N ILE A 379 -3.87 -7.11 15.71
CA ILE A 379 -3.09 -7.28 14.48
C ILE A 379 -1.61 -7.43 14.86
N GLN A 380 -0.94 -8.42 14.28
CA GLN A 380 0.45 -8.73 14.62
C GLN A 380 1.38 -7.59 14.18
N GLU A 381 2.42 -7.30 14.96
CA GLU A 381 3.37 -6.20 14.69
C GLU A 381 4.02 -6.30 13.30
N LYS A 382 4.28 -7.52 12.77
CA LYS A 382 4.79 -7.72 11.40
C LYS A 382 3.79 -7.28 10.31
N GLN A 383 2.48 -7.42 10.58
CA GLN A 383 1.42 -6.98 9.67
C GLN A 383 1.23 -5.45 9.77
N ILE A 384 1.37 -4.90 10.97
CA ILE A 384 1.42 -3.45 11.19
C ILE A 384 2.61 -2.84 10.44
N GLU A 385 3.81 -3.42 10.56
CA GLU A 385 5.02 -3.01 9.83
C GLU A 385 4.77 -3.02 8.31
N LEU A 386 4.14 -4.06 7.78
CA LEU A 386 3.82 -4.14 6.35
C LEU A 386 2.93 -2.98 5.89
N VAL A 387 1.83 -2.71 6.62
CA VAL A 387 0.90 -1.62 6.27
C VAL A 387 1.57 -0.26 6.41
N THR A 388 2.30 -0.03 7.50
CA THR A 388 2.97 1.24 7.77
C THR A 388 4.12 1.51 6.80
N SER A 389 4.90 0.49 6.45
CA SER A 389 5.93 0.59 5.42
C SER A 389 5.36 0.95 4.05
N ARG A 390 4.18 0.42 3.68
CA ARG A 390 3.52 0.80 2.42
C ARG A 390 2.91 2.19 2.50
N MET A 391 2.37 2.55 3.67
CA MET A 391 1.81 3.87 3.93
C MET A 391 2.86 4.97 3.84
N ASP A 392 4.11 4.70 4.18
CA ASP A 392 5.21 5.65 3.97
C ASP A 392 5.39 6.03 2.49
N GLY A 393 5.08 5.11 1.56
CA GLY A 393 5.04 5.40 0.12
C GLY A 393 3.97 6.43 -0.30
N TYR A 394 3.00 6.72 0.56
CA TYR A 394 1.95 7.72 0.34
C TYR A 394 2.32 9.09 0.95
N ARG A 395 3.36 9.14 1.80
CA ARG A 395 3.70 10.31 2.63
C ARG A 395 3.94 11.55 1.79
N SER A 396 4.84 11.48 0.80
CA SER A 396 5.21 12.62 -0.06
C SER A 396 3.99 13.28 -0.71
N TYR A 397 3.02 12.47 -1.14
CA TYR A 397 1.77 12.95 -1.73
C TYR A 397 0.85 13.63 -0.70
N ILE A 398 0.74 13.06 0.52
CA ILE A 398 -0.10 13.61 1.58
C ILE A 398 0.46 14.94 2.12
N ILE A 399 1.78 15.04 2.33
CA ILE A 399 2.43 16.27 2.82
C ILE A 399 2.88 17.21 1.69
N ASN A 400 2.46 16.92 0.45
CA ASN A 400 2.77 17.69 -0.75
C ASN A 400 4.26 18.04 -0.89
N GLN A 401 5.11 17.01 -0.82
CA GLN A 401 6.56 17.07 -1.03
C GLN A 401 6.93 16.30 -2.29
N ASP A 402 7.93 16.77 -3.02
CA ASP A 402 8.37 16.09 -4.24
C ASP A 402 9.15 14.82 -3.89
N SER A 403 8.79 13.73 -4.57
CA SER A 403 9.41 12.42 -4.46
C SER A 403 10.06 12.04 -5.79
N LEU A 404 10.93 11.02 -5.78
CA LEU A 404 11.53 10.54 -7.03
C LEU A 404 10.49 10.10 -8.06
N LEU A 405 9.33 9.61 -7.61
CA LEU A 405 8.27 9.21 -8.52
C LEU A 405 7.67 10.42 -9.25
N ASP A 406 7.60 11.60 -8.63
CA ASP A 406 7.15 12.82 -9.33
C ASP A 406 8.15 13.21 -10.43
N TYR A 407 9.45 13.17 -10.13
CA TYR A 407 10.50 13.47 -11.11
C TYR A 407 10.58 12.46 -12.27
N TYR A 408 10.31 11.18 -12.00
CA TYR A 408 10.45 10.12 -12.99
C TYR A 408 9.15 9.79 -13.73
N GLY A 409 8.01 10.02 -13.09
CA GLY A 409 6.67 9.69 -13.61
C GLY A 409 6.21 10.63 -14.73
N GLU A 410 6.63 11.90 -14.70
CA GLU A 410 6.23 12.87 -15.73
C GLU A 410 6.86 12.62 -17.11
N GLN A 411 7.97 11.87 -17.16
CA GLN A 411 8.68 11.54 -18.41
C GLN A 411 9.26 10.13 -18.36
N SER A 412 8.58 9.15 -18.98
CA SER A 412 9.04 7.76 -19.04
C SER A 412 10.45 7.62 -19.65
N SER A 413 10.83 8.52 -20.57
CA SER A 413 12.18 8.64 -21.11
C SER A 413 13.23 9.05 -20.07
N PHE A 414 12.86 9.88 -19.10
CA PHE A 414 13.78 10.36 -18.07
C PHE A 414 14.16 9.25 -17.10
N LEU A 415 13.20 8.40 -16.68
CA LEU A 415 13.51 7.21 -15.88
C LEU A 415 14.54 6.31 -16.59
N GLN A 416 14.37 6.07 -17.89
CA GLN A 416 15.32 5.27 -18.68
C GLN A 416 16.71 5.93 -18.75
N VAL A 417 16.77 7.26 -18.86
CA VAL A 417 18.04 8.01 -18.82
C VAL A 417 18.72 7.88 -17.46
N GLN A 418 17.96 8.02 -16.36
CA GLN A 418 18.49 7.86 -15.01
C GLN A 418 18.96 6.44 -14.74
N GLN A 419 18.24 5.42 -15.24
CA GLN A 419 18.69 4.02 -15.19
C GLN A 419 20.02 3.83 -15.92
N LYS A 420 20.17 4.34 -17.14
CA LYS A 420 21.43 4.28 -17.88
C LYS A 420 22.56 5.00 -17.13
N LYS A 421 22.29 6.18 -16.58
CA LYS A 421 23.26 6.93 -15.77
C LYS A 421 23.67 6.16 -14.53
N TYR A 422 22.73 5.53 -13.83
CA TYR A 422 22.98 4.72 -12.65
C TYR A 422 23.86 3.51 -12.94
N VAL A 423 23.59 2.78 -14.04
CA VAL A 423 24.44 1.69 -14.52
C VAL A 423 25.87 2.18 -14.76
N GLN A 424 26.05 3.34 -15.39
CA GLN A 424 27.39 3.88 -15.67
C GLN A 424 28.13 4.28 -14.40
N LEU A 425 27.44 4.80 -13.39
CA LEU A 425 28.02 5.08 -12.07
C LEU A 425 28.51 3.77 -11.42
N LEU A 426 27.68 2.73 -11.42
CA LEU A 426 28.02 1.43 -10.86
C LEU A 426 29.19 0.75 -11.58
N LYS A 427 29.25 0.81 -12.92
CA LYS A 427 30.36 0.25 -13.72
C LYS A 427 31.70 0.93 -13.43
N ARG A 428 31.70 2.17 -12.94
CA ARG A 428 32.92 2.91 -12.56
C ARG A 428 33.34 2.71 -11.11
N ASP A 429 32.46 2.17 -10.27
CA ASP A 429 32.75 1.94 -8.86
C ASP A 429 33.67 0.72 -8.70
N VAL A 430 34.82 0.92 -8.05
CA VAL A 430 35.83 -0.12 -7.83
C VAL A 430 35.27 -1.33 -7.04
N ARG A 431 34.27 -1.11 -6.18
CA ARG A 431 33.60 -2.17 -5.41
C ARG A 431 32.81 -3.13 -6.30
N MET A 432 32.46 -2.72 -7.52
CA MET A 432 31.65 -3.50 -8.45
C MET A 432 32.48 -4.29 -9.48
N GLN A 433 33.82 -4.25 -9.40
CA GLN A 433 34.70 -4.93 -10.38
C GLN A 433 34.42 -6.44 -10.51
N ASN A 434 34.08 -7.10 -9.40
CA ASN A 434 33.77 -8.54 -9.36
C ASN A 434 32.27 -8.84 -9.46
N TYR A 435 31.43 -7.83 -9.69
CA TYR A 435 29.99 -8.02 -9.79
C TYR A 435 29.61 -8.50 -11.21
N PRO A 436 28.72 -9.49 -11.38
CA PRO A 436 28.35 -9.98 -12.72
C PRO A 436 27.76 -8.86 -13.61
N ILE A 437 28.45 -8.51 -14.70
CA ILE A 437 28.12 -7.34 -15.55
C ILE A 437 26.69 -7.39 -16.08
N TYR A 438 26.23 -8.55 -16.55
CA TYR A 438 24.87 -8.76 -17.06
C TYR A 438 23.79 -8.65 -15.96
N ALA A 439 24.19 -8.74 -14.69
CA ALA A 439 23.29 -8.61 -13.55
C ALA A 439 23.24 -7.16 -13.04
N ILE A 440 24.29 -6.34 -13.27
CA ILE A 440 24.31 -4.92 -12.85
C ILE A 440 23.13 -4.18 -13.46
N GLU A 441 22.93 -4.33 -14.76
CA GLU A 441 21.88 -3.61 -15.49
C GLU A 441 20.49 -3.98 -14.96
N ARG A 442 20.21 -5.27 -14.83
CA ARG A 442 18.92 -5.75 -14.30
C ARG A 442 18.71 -5.30 -12.86
N HIS A 443 19.66 -5.51 -11.96
CA HIS A 443 19.51 -5.11 -10.56
C HIS A 443 19.36 -3.59 -10.40
N SER A 444 20.09 -2.79 -11.18
CA SER A 444 19.98 -1.34 -11.13
C SER A 444 18.56 -0.86 -11.52
N GLN A 445 17.96 -1.46 -12.54
CA GLN A 445 16.59 -1.16 -12.97
C GLN A 445 15.57 -1.60 -11.91
N PHE A 446 15.72 -2.82 -11.37
CA PHE A 446 14.86 -3.33 -10.30
C PHE A 446 14.94 -2.47 -9.04
N ILE A 447 16.13 -2.10 -8.59
CA ILE A 447 16.34 -1.29 -7.39
C ILE A 447 15.74 0.10 -7.58
N LEU A 448 15.97 0.77 -8.71
CA LEU A 448 15.36 2.07 -8.98
C LEU A 448 13.84 2.01 -8.96
N LYS A 449 13.24 0.97 -9.56
CA LYS A 449 11.80 0.79 -9.56
C LYS A 449 11.25 0.48 -8.17
N TYR A 450 11.94 -0.38 -7.41
CA TYR A 450 11.61 -0.70 -6.02
C TYR A 450 11.64 0.55 -5.12
N LEU A 451 12.66 1.41 -5.28
CA LEU A 451 12.78 2.64 -4.48
C LEU A 451 11.74 3.70 -4.87
N THR A 452 11.28 3.73 -6.12
CA THR A 452 10.35 4.75 -6.61
C THR A 452 8.89 4.38 -6.42
N HIS A 453 8.55 3.08 -6.45
CA HIS A 453 7.16 2.59 -6.38
C HIS A 453 6.88 1.84 -5.07
N GLN A 454 7.29 2.41 -3.93
CA GLN A 454 7.14 1.80 -2.60
C GLN A 454 5.69 1.53 -2.18
N HIS A 455 4.75 2.27 -2.78
CA HIS A 455 3.32 2.11 -2.56
C HIS A 455 2.76 0.84 -3.22
N LEU A 456 3.46 0.26 -4.21
CA LEU A 456 3.04 -0.96 -4.87
C LEU A 456 3.53 -2.20 -4.11
N PRO A 457 2.67 -3.21 -3.87
CA PRO A 457 3.02 -4.40 -3.11
C PRO A 457 3.77 -5.42 -4.00
N THR A 458 4.98 -5.06 -4.40
CA THR A 458 5.68 -5.73 -5.50
C THR A 458 6.63 -6.82 -5.01
N LEU A 459 7.56 -6.46 -4.12
CA LEU A 459 8.47 -7.39 -3.46
C LEU A 459 8.42 -7.16 -1.95
N THR A 460 8.03 -8.18 -1.20
CA THR A 460 8.06 -8.16 0.26
C THR A 460 9.49 -8.40 0.76
N LYS A 461 9.74 -8.06 2.03
CA LYS A 461 10.97 -8.42 2.75
C LYS A 461 11.30 -9.92 2.57
N ASN A 462 10.29 -10.77 2.67
CA ASN A 462 10.43 -12.22 2.54
C ASN A 462 10.78 -12.65 1.10
N ASP A 463 10.25 -11.97 0.08
CA ASP A 463 10.56 -12.27 -1.32
C ASP A 463 12.03 -11.94 -1.60
N LEU A 464 12.47 -10.74 -1.21
CA LEU A 464 13.87 -10.33 -1.31
C LEU A 464 14.80 -11.29 -0.58
N TRP A 465 14.46 -11.70 0.65
CA TRP A 465 15.24 -12.69 1.38
C TRP A 465 15.27 -14.03 0.64
N THR A 466 14.13 -14.54 0.17
CA THR A 466 14.04 -15.84 -0.52
C THR A 466 14.86 -15.88 -1.81
N ILE A 467 14.87 -14.78 -2.57
CA ILE A 467 15.64 -14.65 -3.80
C ILE A 467 17.14 -14.61 -3.49
N HIS A 468 17.53 -13.88 -2.44
CA HIS A 468 18.93 -13.57 -2.16
C HIS A 468 19.60 -14.52 -1.16
N SER A 469 18.84 -15.31 -0.39
CA SER A 469 19.36 -16.18 0.68
C SER A 469 20.29 -17.30 0.18
N LYS A 470 20.31 -17.56 -1.13
CA LYS A 470 21.18 -18.56 -1.76
C LYS A 470 22.53 -18.00 -2.18
N TYR A 471 22.69 -16.67 -2.11
CA TYR A 471 23.88 -15.98 -2.56
C TYR A 471 24.61 -15.35 -1.37
N ASN A 472 25.95 -15.40 -1.41
CA ASN A 472 26.79 -14.68 -0.47
C ASN A 472 27.03 -13.26 -0.99
N ILE A 473 26.14 -12.34 -0.63
CA ILE A 473 26.16 -10.96 -1.14
C ILE A 473 27.14 -10.13 -0.32
N SER A 474 28.19 -9.62 -0.97
CA SER A 474 29.13 -8.70 -0.32
C SER A 474 28.42 -7.42 0.12
N ILE A 475 28.71 -6.99 1.35
CA ILE A 475 28.24 -5.71 1.91
C ILE A 475 28.67 -4.54 1.02
N GLU A 476 29.87 -4.62 0.43
CA GLU A 476 30.43 -3.57 -0.43
C GLU A 476 29.60 -3.34 -1.69
N TRP A 477 28.96 -4.39 -2.22
CA TRP A 477 28.07 -4.26 -3.38
C TRP A 477 26.81 -3.47 -3.00
N ILE A 478 26.21 -3.76 -1.85
CA ILE A 478 25.03 -3.05 -1.36
C ILE A 478 25.37 -1.59 -1.08
N ASP A 479 26.49 -1.34 -0.41
CA ASP A 479 26.97 0.02 -0.13
C ASP A 479 27.30 0.75 -1.45
N SER A 480 27.84 0.08 -2.46
CA SER A 480 28.03 0.64 -3.81
C SER A 480 26.70 1.03 -4.48
N PHE A 481 25.70 0.15 -4.46
CA PHE A 481 24.38 0.50 -4.99
C PHE A 481 23.79 1.72 -4.26
N ARG A 482 23.86 1.75 -2.93
CA ARG A 482 23.37 2.86 -2.10
C ARG A 482 24.08 4.17 -2.45
N ASP A 483 25.41 4.20 -2.40
CA ASP A 483 26.17 5.44 -2.53
C ASP A 483 26.03 6.03 -3.93
N ASN A 484 26.05 5.18 -4.97
CA ASN A 484 25.81 5.61 -6.35
C ASN A 484 24.36 6.06 -6.58
N PHE A 485 23.38 5.51 -5.83
CA PHE A 485 22.00 5.98 -5.88
C PHE A 485 21.91 7.40 -5.30
N PHE A 486 22.51 7.66 -4.14
CA PHE A 486 22.53 9.02 -3.58
C PHE A 486 23.31 10.00 -4.46
N HIS A 487 24.40 9.55 -5.10
CA HIS A 487 25.09 10.35 -6.11
C HIS A 487 24.20 10.68 -7.32
N LEU A 488 23.40 9.73 -7.79
CA LEU A 488 22.47 9.91 -8.90
C LEU A 488 21.42 10.99 -8.60
N ILE A 489 20.81 10.92 -7.41
CA ILE A 489 19.68 11.79 -7.04
C ILE A 489 20.11 13.12 -6.42
N LYS A 490 21.40 13.30 -6.12
CA LYS A 490 21.95 14.54 -5.52
C LYS A 490 21.56 15.80 -6.32
N SER A 491 21.51 15.69 -7.66
CA SER A 491 21.16 16.84 -8.52
C SER A 491 19.67 17.19 -8.52
N LEU A 492 18.81 16.34 -7.93
CA LEU A 492 17.36 16.57 -7.90
C LEU A 492 16.92 17.48 -6.75
N ASN A 493 17.84 17.86 -5.84
CA ASN A 493 17.57 18.75 -4.70
C ASN A 493 16.31 18.36 -3.90
N LEU A 494 16.15 17.06 -3.64
CA LEU A 494 15.03 16.56 -2.86
C LEU A 494 15.08 17.10 -1.43
N ASN A 495 13.90 17.22 -0.81
CA ASN A 495 13.78 17.56 0.60
C ASN A 495 14.52 16.53 1.48
N ASP A 496 15.25 16.99 2.50
CA ASP A 496 16.00 16.14 3.45
C ASP A 496 15.12 15.05 4.09
N LEU A 497 13.84 15.35 4.35
CA LEU A 497 12.87 14.37 4.86
C LEU A 497 12.69 13.21 3.88
N ILE A 498 12.68 13.48 2.58
CA ILE A 498 12.51 12.46 1.53
C ILE A 498 13.82 11.68 1.34
N ILE A 499 14.96 12.35 1.43
CA ILE A 499 16.28 11.70 1.41
C ILE A 499 16.40 10.70 2.58
N GLN A 500 15.98 11.10 3.78
CA GLN A 500 16.00 10.25 4.97
C GLN A 500 15.15 8.97 4.82
N ASP A 501 14.01 9.03 4.15
CA ASP A 501 13.20 7.83 3.88
C ASP A 501 13.97 6.83 3.01
N TYR A 502 14.69 7.30 2.00
CA TYR A 502 15.53 6.43 1.18
C TYR A 502 16.70 5.84 1.98
N GLU A 503 17.30 6.60 2.90
CA GLU A 503 18.31 6.08 3.81
C GLU A 503 17.76 4.93 4.66
N ASP A 504 16.55 5.08 5.21
CA ASP A 504 15.89 4.05 6.01
C ASP A 504 15.59 2.80 5.20
N ILE A 505 15.22 2.94 3.93
CA ILE A 505 14.99 1.80 3.04
C ILE A 505 16.30 1.08 2.76
N TRP A 506 17.38 1.81 2.46
CA TRP A 506 18.70 1.22 2.27
C TRP A 506 19.21 0.52 3.52
N TYR A 507 18.96 1.10 4.69
CA TYR A 507 19.28 0.50 5.98
C TYR A 507 18.56 -0.85 6.17
N LYS A 508 17.25 -0.89 5.91
CA LYS A 508 16.44 -2.12 5.97
C LYS A 508 16.87 -3.14 4.92
N LEU A 509 17.12 -2.71 3.68
CA LEU A 509 17.56 -3.57 2.58
C LEU A 509 18.91 -4.22 2.88
N ARG A 510 19.88 -3.44 3.36
CA ARG A 510 21.22 -3.95 3.72
C ARG A 510 21.10 -5.10 4.70
N LYS A 511 20.32 -4.94 5.77
CA LYS A 511 20.10 -5.98 6.78
C LYS A 511 19.40 -7.22 6.20
N ASN A 512 18.39 -7.02 5.35
CA ASN A 512 17.63 -8.10 4.75
C ASN A 512 18.46 -8.97 3.77
N LEU A 513 19.27 -8.33 2.93
CA LEU A 513 20.03 -9.01 1.87
C LEU A 513 21.30 -9.72 2.38
N THR A 514 21.89 -9.23 3.46
CA THR A 514 23.12 -9.79 4.05
C THR A 514 22.85 -10.95 5.01
N GLN A 515 21.63 -11.48 5.04
CA GLN A 515 21.19 -12.58 5.91
C GLN A 515 21.41 -12.30 7.41
N TYR A 516 21.45 -11.02 7.81
CA TYR A 516 21.50 -10.67 9.22
C TYR A 516 20.17 -11.03 9.87
N HIS A 517 20.24 -12.03 10.70
CA HIS A 517 19.16 -12.46 11.56
C HIS A 517 18.91 -11.36 12.61
N SER A 518 17.65 -11.17 13.03
CA SER A 518 17.35 -10.27 14.15
C SER A 518 18.03 -10.78 15.42
N ILE A 519 18.34 -9.89 16.36
CA ILE A 519 18.94 -10.29 17.64
C ILE A 519 18.00 -11.28 18.34
N GLU A 520 16.69 -11.00 18.34
CA GLU A 520 15.65 -11.90 18.84
C GLU A 520 15.72 -13.29 18.21
N SER A 521 15.87 -13.42 16.90
CA SER A 521 15.93 -14.73 16.25
C SER A 521 17.16 -15.56 16.65
N ARG A 522 18.21 -14.92 17.18
CA ARG A 522 19.43 -15.59 17.67
C ARG A 522 19.36 -15.95 19.15
N ILE A 523 18.75 -15.10 19.98
CA ILE A 523 18.73 -15.28 21.44
C ILE A 523 17.38 -15.78 21.99
N GLY A 524 16.33 -15.74 21.17
CA GLY A 524 14.95 -16.07 21.53
C GLY A 524 14.19 -14.95 22.23
N LYS A 525 12.87 -14.94 22.06
CA LYS A 525 11.96 -13.94 22.63
C LYS A 525 12.10 -13.77 24.15
N LYS A 526 12.21 -14.88 24.89
CA LYS A 526 12.33 -14.85 26.37
C LYS A 526 13.54 -14.02 26.83
N LYS A 527 14.69 -14.15 26.18
CA LYS A 527 15.89 -13.35 26.52
C LYS A 527 15.71 -11.89 26.14
N VAL A 528 15.07 -11.60 25.00
CA VAL A 528 14.71 -10.23 24.62
C VAL A 528 13.84 -9.58 25.69
N ASP A 529 12.81 -10.28 26.18
CA ASP A 529 11.91 -9.76 27.22
C ASP A 529 12.66 -9.48 28.54
N LEU A 530 13.63 -10.32 28.90
CA LEU A 530 14.49 -10.09 30.07
C LEU A 530 15.39 -8.86 29.91
N VAL A 531 16.03 -8.70 28.74
CA VAL A 531 16.83 -7.49 28.44
C VAL A 531 15.96 -6.24 28.51
N ILE A 532 14.77 -6.27 27.91
CA ILE A 532 13.81 -5.15 27.94
C ILE A 532 13.48 -4.78 29.39
N ALA A 533 13.12 -5.76 30.23
CA ALA A 533 12.78 -5.53 31.62
C ALA A 533 13.96 -4.92 32.41
N LYS A 534 15.18 -5.41 32.19
CA LYS A 534 16.38 -4.88 32.85
C LYS A 534 16.72 -3.45 32.44
N VAL A 535 16.63 -3.12 31.16
CA VAL A 535 16.84 -1.74 30.67
C VAL A 535 15.78 -0.83 31.26
N GLN A 536 14.52 -1.28 31.31
CA GLN A 536 13.43 -0.51 31.89
C GLN A 536 13.68 -0.17 33.36
N ILE A 537 14.08 -1.14 34.19
CA ILE A 537 14.43 -0.91 35.60
C ILE A 537 15.55 0.13 35.71
N LYS A 538 16.64 -0.03 34.94
CA LYS A 538 17.77 0.92 34.94
C LYS A 538 17.37 2.33 34.51
N LEU A 539 16.42 2.48 33.60
CA LEU A 539 15.92 3.80 33.19
C LEU A 539 15.04 4.43 34.26
N GLN A 540 14.18 3.65 34.93
CA GLN A 540 13.30 4.13 35.99
C GLN A 540 14.08 4.55 37.24
N ASP A 541 15.14 3.84 37.57
CA ASP A 541 15.99 4.12 38.75
C ASP A 541 16.99 5.27 38.51
N ASN A 542 17.13 5.78 37.29
CA ASN A 542 18.13 6.78 36.96
C ASN A 542 17.57 8.22 37.01
N GLU A 543 18.20 9.08 37.81
CA GLU A 543 17.76 10.48 38.00
C GLU A 543 17.75 11.31 36.70
N ASN A 544 18.67 11.05 35.76
CA ASN A 544 18.72 11.77 34.47
C ASN A 544 17.50 11.50 33.60
N TYR A 545 16.76 10.46 33.95
CA TYR A 545 15.62 9.97 33.20
C TYR A 545 14.30 10.37 33.84
N THR A 546 14.28 10.60 35.16
CA THR A 546 13.10 10.92 35.95
C THR A 546 12.25 12.05 35.37
N GLU A 547 12.85 13.09 34.79
CA GLU A 547 12.10 14.20 34.17
C GLU A 547 11.32 13.79 32.92
N TYR A 548 11.85 12.86 32.12
CA TYR A 548 11.13 12.31 30.97
C TYR A 548 10.01 11.33 31.40
N PHE A 549 10.09 10.79 32.62
CA PHE A 549 9.16 9.79 33.16
C PHE A 549 8.07 10.34 34.09
N LYS A 550 8.21 11.57 34.62
CA LYS A 550 7.31 12.17 35.64
C LYS A 550 5.81 12.20 35.28
N ASN A 551 5.44 12.18 34.00
CA ASN A 551 4.04 12.31 33.54
C ASN A 551 3.46 11.07 32.85
N ALA A 552 4.19 9.95 32.75
CA ALA A 552 3.85 8.89 31.79
C ALA A 552 3.99 7.46 32.35
N ASN A 553 3.27 7.13 33.43
CA ASN A 553 3.56 5.88 34.16
C ASN A 553 3.14 4.58 33.43
N TYR A 554 2.13 4.60 32.54
CA TYR A 554 1.71 3.42 31.76
C TYR A 554 2.12 3.49 30.28
N GLN A 555 1.88 4.63 29.63
CA GLN A 555 2.20 4.79 28.20
C GLN A 555 3.71 4.76 27.92
N MET A 556 4.54 5.17 28.89
CA MET A 556 5.99 5.15 28.70
C MET A 556 6.58 3.74 28.81
N ASN A 557 6.05 2.88 29.67
CA ASN A 557 6.48 1.48 29.74
C ASN A 557 6.26 0.81 28.38
N LEU A 558 5.08 1.02 27.78
CA LEU A 558 4.76 0.50 26.46
C LEU A 558 5.63 1.14 25.36
N HIS A 559 5.95 2.43 25.48
CA HIS A 559 6.82 3.15 24.55
C HIS A 559 8.27 2.65 24.59
N LEU A 560 8.86 2.49 25.78
CA LEU A 560 10.19 1.93 25.98
C LEU A 560 10.30 0.51 25.47
N GLN A 561 9.30 -0.34 25.80
CA GLN A 561 9.22 -1.70 25.27
C GLN A 561 9.24 -1.69 23.75
N ARG A 562 8.52 -0.76 23.10
CA ARG A 562 8.51 -0.63 21.64
C ARG A 562 9.85 -0.17 21.07
N ILE A 563 10.55 0.77 21.70
CA ILE A 563 11.88 1.22 21.26
C ILE A 563 12.90 0.09 21.38
N ILE A 564 12.92 -0.62 22.51
CA ILE A 564 13.87 -1.71 22.70
C ILE A 564 13.50 -2.89 21.79
N ALA A 565 12.21 -3.20 21.64
CA ALA A 565 11.74 -4.20 20.69
C ALA A 565 12.17 -3.83 19.27
N PHE A 566 12.10 -2.58 18.87
CA PHE A 566 12.58 -2.12 17.56
C PHE A 566 14.06 -2.46 17.33
N ILE A 567 14.92 -2.28 18.35
CA ILE A 567 16.34 -2.63 18.28
C ILE A 567 16.56 -4.16 18.19
N LEU A 568 15.82 -4.94 18.99
CA LEU A 568 16.09 -6.37 19.16
C LEU A 568 15.32 -7.28 18.19
N THR A 569 14.09 -6.92 17.81
CA THR A 569 13.13 -7.76 17.06
C THR A 569 13.17 -7.54 15.55
N ASP A 570 13.83 -6.47 15.07
CA ASP A 570 13.89 -6.10 13.65
C ASP A 570 12.53 -5.75 13.00
N ILE A 571 11.62 -5.22 13.82
CA ILE A 571 10.30 -4.72 13.41
C ILE A 571 10.38 -3.20 13.29
N HIS A 572 10.24 -2.65 12.08
CA HIS A 572 10.43 -1.23 11.76
C HIS A 572 9.13 -0.48 11.47
N ILE A 573 8.26 -0.38 12.46
CA ILE A 573 6.97 0.34 12.34
C ILE A 573 7.15 1.85 12.21
N TYR A 574 8.15 2.39 12.90
CA TYR A 574 8.53 3.80 12.84
C TYR A 574 9.81 3.94 12.03
N ASN A 575 9.82 4.90 11.11
CA ASN A 575 11.03 5.30 10.39
C ASN A 575 11.75 6.43 11.15
N SER A 576 12.91 6.84 10.66
CA SER A 576 13.74 7.89 11.25
C SER A 576 12.97 9.21 11.43
N ASN A 577 12.17 9.59 10.42
CA ASN A 577 11.34 10.79 10.47
C ASN A 577 10.23 10.71 11.51
N ASP A 578 9.60 9.54 11.67
CA ASP A 578 8.60 9.30 12.71
C ASP A 578 9.23 9.41 14.10
N LEU A 579 10.38 8.75 14.31
CA LEU A 579 11.12 8.80 15.57
C LEU A 579 11.51 10.23 15.92
N LYS A 580 11.90 11.04 14.92
CA LYS A 580 12.17 12.46 15.11
C LYS A 580 10.97 13.22 15.61
N VAL A 581 9.79 13.04 15.00
CA VAL A 581 8.56 13.69 15.46
C VAL A 581 8.19 13.24 16.88
N ILE A 582 8.23 11.95 17.16
CA ILE A 582 7.84 11.37 18.44
C ILE A 582 8.74 11.89 19.59
N HIS A 583 10.04 12.05 19.34
CA HIS A 583 11.00 12.46 20.36
C HIS A 583 11.27 13.97 20.39
N GLN A 584 10.79 14.75 19.41
CA GLN A 584 11.05 16.19 19.31
C GLN A 584 10.63 16.96 20.57
N SER A 585 9.48 16.61 21.16
CA SER A 585 8.99 17.24 22.38
C SER A 585 9.79 16.88 23.63
N LEU A 586 10.49 15.73 23.59
CA LEU A 586 11.27 15.23 24.73
C LEU A 586 12.62 15.93 24.82
N LYS A 587 13.17 16.47 23.73
CA LYS A 587 14.48 17.16 23.71
C LYS A 587 15.61 16.33 24.35
N ILE A 588 15.68 15.06 23.97
CA ILE A 588 16.65 14.12 24.52
C ILE A 588 18.06 14.56 24.10
N ARG A 589 18.92 14.81 25.09
CA ARG A 589 20.33 15.13 24.85
C ARG A 589 21.12 13.88 24.43
N GLU A 590 22.15 14.09 23.62
CA GLU A 590 23.05 13.01 23.20
C GLU A 590 23.67 12.24 24.38
N SER A 591 24.03 12.93 25.46
CA SER A 591 24.56 12.28 26.69
C SER A 591 23.53 11.36 27.34
N THR A 592 22.27 11.78 27.40
CA THR A 592 21.16 10.95 27.89
C THR A 592 20.99 9.72 27.00
N PHE A 593 20.93 9.89 25.68
CA PHE A 593 20.82 8.76 24.76
C PHE A 593 21.98 7.77 24.87
N ASN A 594 23.22 8.26 25.00
CA ASN A 594 24.39 7.40 25.20
C ASN A 594 24.29 6.58 26.51
N LEU A 595 23.68 7.14 27.56
CA LEU A 595 23.40 6.41 28.80
C LEU A 595 22.37 5.29 28.59
N PHE A 596 21.35 5.51 27.76
CA PHE A 596 20.43 4.43 27.37
C PHE A 596 21.16 3.29 26.65
N VAL A 597 22.05 3.63 25.71
CA VAL A 597 22.86 2.62 24.99
C VAL A 597 23.74 1.82 25.95
N GLN A 598 24.34 2.48 26.95
CA GLN A 598 25.10 1.84 28.03
C GLN A 598 24.22 0.88 28.85
N PHE A 599 23.00 1.28 29.22
CA PHE A 599 22.08 0.40 29.94
C PHE A 599 21.66 -0.82 29.12
N LEU A 600 21.39 -0.64 27.83
CA LEU A 600 21.10 -1.73 26.91
C LEU A 600 22.28 -2.70 26.82
N LYS A 601 23.49 -2.20 26.64
CA LYS A 601 24.72 -3.00 26.61
C LYS A 601 24.89 -3.82 27.89
N ASN A 602 24.78 -3.18 29.05
CA ASN A 602 24.96 -3.85 30.34
C ASN A 602 23.88 -4.92 30.55
N ALA A 603 22.62 -4.63 30.22
CA ALA A 603 21.53 -5.60 30.30
C ALA A 603 21.78 -6.81 29.36
N MET A 604 22.27 -6.58 28.15
CA MET A 604 22.61 -7.66 27.22
C MET A 604 23.79 -8.51 27.72
N GLN A 605 24.81 -7.89 28.33
CA GLN A 605 25.95 -8.60 28.93
C GLN A 605 25.53 -9.48 30.10
N GLU A 606 24.65 -8.97 30.98
CA GLU A 606 24.12 -9.75 32.11
C GLU A 606 23.31 -10.98 31.65
N GLU A 607 22.64 -10.91 30.50
CA GLU A 607 21.93 -12.03 29.89
C GLU A 607 22.84 -12.97 29.06
N ALA A 608 24.15 -12.80 29.20
CA ALA A 608 25.20 -13.54 28.51
C ALA A 608 25.01 -13.54 26.99
N ILE A 609 24.61 -12.40 26.41
CA ILE A 609 24.50 -12.23 24.96
C ILE A 609 25.90 -11.94 24.39
N SER A 610 26.21 -12.51 23.23
CA SER A 610 27.52 -12.37 22.61
C SER A 610 27.88 -10.92 22.28
N SER A 611 29.17 -10.58 22.37
CA SER A 611 29.70 -9.26 22.02
C SER A 611 29.34 -8.82 20.59
N SER A 612 29.26 -9.78 19.64
CA SER A 612 28.84 -9.51 18.26
C SER A 612 27.41 -8.99 18.15
N LEU A 613 26.47 -9.54 18.93
CA LEU A 613 25.07 -9.12 18.93
C LEU A 613 24.88 -7.79 19.69
N ILE A 614 25.71 -7.56 20.72
CA ILE A 614 25.77 -6.28 21.42
C ILE A 614 26.24 -5.17 20.48
N ALA A 615 27.32 -5.41 19.73
CA ALA A 615 27.82 -4.46 18.72
C ALA A 615 26.76 -4.17 17.63
N GLN A 616 25.97 -5.19 17.25
CA GLN A 616 24.84 -5.01 16.34
C GLN A 616 23.77 -4.08 16.95
N ALA A 617 23.41 -4.25 18.22
CA ALA A 617 22.47 -3.37 18.91
C ALA A 617 22.97 -1.92 18.99
N GLU A 618 24.26 -1.73 19.31
CA GLU A 618 24.93 -0.42 19.33
C GLU A 618 24.89 0.25 17.95
N GLN A 619 25.15 -0.50 16.88
CA GLN A 619 25.07 0.00 15.51
C GLN A 619 23.66 0.49 15.17
N ILE A 620 22.61 -0.25 15.59
CA ILE A 620 21.22 0.17 15.40
C ILE A 620 20.94 1.47 16.15
N CYS A 621 21.37 1.56 17.43
CA CYS A 621 21.19 2.78 18.22
C CYS A 621 21.89 3.98 17.59
N ASN A 622 23.14 3.80 17.12
CA ASN A 622 23.92 4.85 16.50
C ASN A 622 23.28 5.37 15.20
N TYR A 623 22.65 4.49 14.41
CA TYR A 623 21.92 4.90 13.22
C TYR A 623 20.77 5.87 13.55
N TYR A 624 19.94 5.53 14.54
CA TYR A 624 18.77 6.34 14.90
C TYR A 624 19.07 7.51 15.85
N LYS A 625 20.29 7.58 16.39
CA LYS A 625 20.71 8.61 17.35
C LYS A 625 20.39 10.03 16.89
N LYS A 626 20.68 10.36 15.63
CA LYS A 626 20.41 11.68 15.03
C LYS A 626 18.92 12.04 14.95
N CYS A 627 18.05 11.04 14.99
CA CYS A 627 16.61 11.22 14.92
C CYS A 627 16.00 11.39 16.31
N VAL A 628 16.59 10.74 17.31
CA VAL A 628 16.10 10.79 18.69
C VAL A 628 16.66 12.01 19.45
N CYS A 629 17.91 12.39 19.18
CA CYS A 629 18.59 13.46 19.89
C CYS A 629 18.32 14.83 19.25
N THR A 630 18.27 15.87 20.08
CA THR A 630 18.19 17.29 19.67
C THR A 630 19.41 18.07 20.07
#